data_AF-A0A7C2JEB9-F1
#
_entry.id   AF-A0A7C2JEB9-F1
#
_cell.length_a   1.000
_cell.length_b   1.000
_cell.length_c   1.000
_cell.angle_alpha   90.00
_cell.angle_beta   90.00
_cell.angle_gamma   90.00
#
_symmetry.space_group_name_H-M   'P 1'
#
loop_
_entity.id
_entity.type
_entity.pdbx_description
1 polymer ?
#
loop_
_entity_poly.entity_id
_entity_poly.type
_entity_poly.pdbx_seq_one_letter_code
_entity_poly.pdbx_strand_id
1 'polypeptide(L)'
;MKIISSMKNQINKLPLLIFSICLFVISTGLAQVRDDKAVADSLFNNLSIDDLIQIKKYYDTKVQQARDEEERYRVKGLSISEDFLSEQGLKIKDRDRVYIRLAEYYIEEAERQYDTDVDLYDEKYDEYEKQYALYSSGELEEEPVLPEFPKFDYSKPIEIYDRILTEYPAGDFADDAMYGKAWLLDKMNQGAESRRIYQEVIDKYPDSHFAPESY
;
A
#
# COMPACT_ATOMS: atom_id res chain seq x y z
N MET A 1 -13.59 10.00 -34.01
CA MET A 1 -12.90 8.69 -34.02
C MET A 1 -11.42 8.87 -34.34
N LYS A 2 -10.65 9.44 -33.40
CA LYS A 2 -9.18 9.65 -33.54
C LYS A 2 -8.45 9.94 -32.21
N ILE A 3 -8.93 9.41 -31.08
CA ILE A 3 -8.33 9.68 -29.74
C ILE A 3 -7.84 8.40 -29.04
N ILE A 4 -8.21 7.20 -29.49
CA ILE A 4 -7.84 5.93 -28.82
C ILE A 4 -6.41 5.44 -29.19
N SER A 5 -5.70 6.16 -30.07
CA SER A 5 -4.40 5.71 -30.60
C SER A 5 -3.16 6.12 -29.77
N SER A 6 -3.30 6.93 -28.70
CA SER A 6 -2.12 7.52 -28.04
C SER A 6 -1.72 6.90 -26.69
N MET A 7 -2.48 5.94 -26.15
CA MET A 7 -2.22 5.40 -24.81
C MET A 7 -1.46 4.05 -24.79
N LYS A 8 -1.17 3.46 -25.96
CA LYS A 8 -0.52 2.13 -26.02
C LYS A 8 1.02 2.16 -25.98
N ASN A 9 1.66 3.31 -25.85
CA ASN A 9 3.11 3.44 -26.09
C ASN A 9 3.95 3.91 -24.88
N GLN A 10 3.46 3.77 -23.65
CA GLN A 10 4.19 4.14 -22.43
C GLN A 10 4.45 2.97 -21.45
N ILE A 11 4.04 1.75 -21.76
CA ILE A 11 4.17 0.60 -20.82
C ILE A 11 5.48 -0.20 -21.01
N ASN A 12 6.28 0.09 -22.03
CA ASN A 12 7.55 -0.60 -22.26
C ASN A 12 8.74 0.28 -21.92
N LYS A 13 9.13 0.33 -20.63
CA LYS A 13 10.48 0.65 -20.13
C LYS A 13 10.49 0.59 -18.58
N LEU A 14 10.68 -0.61 -18.02
CA LEU A 14 11.27 -0.78 -16.68
C LEU A 14 12.09 -2.09 -16.71
N PRO A 15 13.33 -2.13 -16.18
CA PRO A 15 14.24 -3.24 -16.40
C PRO A 15 13.94 -4.44 -15.48
N LEU A 16 13.95 -5.62 -16.09
CA LEU A 16 13.97 -6.94 -15.48
C LEU A 16 15.24 -7.13 -14.63
N LEU A 17 15.14 -7.10 -13.31
CA LEU A 17 16.06 -7.78 -12.37
C LEU A 17 15.41 -7.59 -10.98
N ILE A 18 14.53 -8.48 -10.50
CA ILE A 18 14.82 -9.49 -9.46
C ILE A 18 13.68 -10.52 -9.51
N PHE A 19 13.68 -11.38 -10.53
CA PHE A 19 12.80 -12.57 -10.57
C PHE A 19 13.55 -13.81 -11.08
N SER A 20 14.86 -13.85 -10.86
CA SER A 20 15.76 -14.85 -11.45
C SER A 20 16.29 -15.91 -10.47
N ILE A 21 15.62 -16.17 -9.35
CA ILE A 21 15.91 -17.32 -8.48
C ILE A 21 14.62 -18.05 -8.10
N CYS A 22 13.86 -18.48 -9.10
CA CYS A 22 12.88 -19.56 -8.93
C CYS A 22 12.66 -20.40 -10.21
N LEU A 23 13.31 -20.07 -11.34
CA LEU A 23 13.06 -20.72 -12.63
C LEU A 23 14.10 -21.77 -13.06
N PHE A 24 15.07 -22.14 -12.22
CA PHE A 24 16.17 -23.03 -12.64
C PHE A 24 16.11 -24.47 -12.12
N VAL A 25 14.97 -24.93 -11.59
CA VAL A 25 14.81 -26.35 -11.17
C VAL A 25 13.88 -27.16 -12.09
N ILE A 26 13.26 -26.56 -13.11
CA ILE A 26 12.22 -27.25 -13.93
C ILE A 26 12.64 -27.46 -15.40
N SER A 27 13.94 -27.55 -15.72
CA SER A 27 14.37 -27.81 -17.11
C SER A 27 14.80 -29.25 -17.41
N THR A 28 14.85 -30.14 -16.42
CA THR A 28 15.14 -31.57 -16.64
C THR A 28 13.96 -32.45 -16.22
N GLY A 29 12.89 -32.41 -17.02
CA GLY A 29 11.71 -33.25 -16.80
C GLY A 29 10.65 -33.18 -17.90
N LEU A 30 10.94 -32.59 -19.06
CA LEU A 30 10.02 -32.59 -20.20
C LEU A 30 10.16 -33.88 -21.00
N ALA A 31 9.63 -34.97 -20.44
CA ALA A 31 9.26 -36.15 -21.20
C ALA A 31 8.11 -36.95 -20.56
N GLN A 32 7.20 -36.29 -19.83
CA GLN A 32 5.82 -36.78 -19.61
C GLN A 32 4.91 -35.57 -19.35
N VAL A 33 4.46 -34.90 -20.41
CA VAL A 33 3.28 -34.02 -20.30
C VAL A 33 2.07 -34.95 -20.13
N ARG A 34 1.79 -35.30 -18.89
CA ARG A 34 0.48 -35.82 -18.50
C ARG A 34 -0.45 -34.62 -18.44
N ASP A 35 -1.65 -34.81 -18.97
CA ASP A 35 -2.68 -33.78 -19.13
C ASP A 35 -3.19 -33.30 -17.76
N ASP A 36 -2.52 -32.32 -17.16
CA ASP A 36 -2.88 -31.75 -15.85
C ASP A 36 -4.10 -30.80 -15.92
N LYS A 37 -4.71 -30.62 -17.10
CA LYS A 37 -5.91 -29.77 -17.27
C LYS A 37 -7.20 -30.37 -16.70
N ALA A 38 -7.20 -31.63 -16.27
CA ALA A 38 -8.38 -32.29 -15.72
C ALA A 38 -8.50 -32.23 -14.18
N VAL A 39 -7.43 -31.84 -13.46
CA VAL A 39 -7.42 -31.98 -11.99
C VAL A 39 -8.23 -30.89 -11.30
N ALA A 40 -8.18 -29.64 -11.79
CA ALA A 40 -8.88 -28.51 -11.17
C ALA A 40 -10.41 -28.63 -11.27
N ASP A 41 -10.94 -29.01 -12.44
CA ASP A 41 -12.39 -29.16 -12.64
C ASP A 41 -12.98 -30.39 -11.91
N SER A 42 -12.18 -31.45 -11.70
CA SER A 42 -12.65 -32.68 -11.05
C SER A 42 -13.04 -32.50 -9.58
N LEU A 43 -12.43 -31.53 -8.89
CA LEU A 43 -12.74 -31.22 -7.49
C LEU A 43 -14.14 -30.61 -7.36
N PHE A 44 -14.57 -29.81 -8.34
CA PHE A 44 -15.87 -29.14 -8.31
C PHE A 44 -17.00 -30.00 -8.88
N ASN A 45 -16.69 -30.99 -9.72
CA ASN A 45 -17.68 -31.88 -10.33
C ASN A 45 -18.48 -32.72 -9.30
N ASN A 46 -17.95 -32.89 -8.08
CA ASN A 46 -18.57 -33.65 -7.00
C ASN A 46 -19.08 -32.79 -5.83
N LEU A 47 -18.96 -31.46 -5.93
CA LEU A 47 -19.42 -30.54 -4.89
C LEU A 47 -20.79 -29.98 -5.27
N SER A 48 -21.75 -30.09 -4.36
CA SER A 48 -23.01 -29.38 -4.50
C SER A 48 -22.82 -27.87 -4.29
N ILE A 49 -23.80 -27.08 -4.71
CA ILE A 49 -23.82 -25.64 -4.41
C ILE A 49 -23.75 -25.41 -2.90
N ASP A 50 -24.41 -26.26 -2.11
CA ASP A 50 -24.38 -26.18 -0.64
C ASP A 50 -22.98 -26.44 -0.08
N ASP A 51 -22.22 -27.37 -0.67
CA ASP A 51 -20.82 -27.62 -0.28
C ASP A 51 -19.95 -26.39 -0.59
N LEU A 52 -20.15 -25.75 -1.76
CA LEU A 52 -19.43 -24.53 -2.12
C LEU A 52 -19.75 -23.37 -1.18
N ILE A 53 -21.01 -23.22 -0.76
CA ILE A 53 -21.43 -22.22 0.24
C ILE A 53 -20.76 -22.49 1.58
N GLN A 54 -20.71 -23.75 2.02
CA GLN A 54 -20.04 -24.12 3.28
C GLN A 54 -18.53 -23.86 3.23
N ILE A 55 -17.88 -24.22 2.12
CA ILE A 55 -16.46 -23.95 1.88
C ILE A 55 -16.20 -22.45 1.90
N LYS A 56 -17.00 -21.65 1.19
CA LYS A 56 -16.90 -20.19 1.21
C LYS A 56 -17.00 -19.65 2.63
N LYS A 57 -18.03 -20.05 3.39
CA LYS A 57 -18.22 -19.61 4.78
C LYS A 57 -17.05 -19.98 5.68
N TYR A 58 -16.48 -21.18 5.50
CA TYR A 58 -15.30 -21.63 6.25
C TYR A 58 -14.09 -20.72 5.96
N TYR A 59 -13.79 -20.47 4.68
CA TYR A 59 -12.66 -19.62 4.30
C TYR A 59 -12.89 -18.15 4.67
N ASP A 60 -14.11 -17.62 4.54
CA ASP A 60 -14.46 -16.27 5.01
C ASP A 60 -14.14 -16.14 6.50
N THR A 61 -14.53 -17.12 7.31
CA THR A 61 -14.22 -17.14 8.75
C THR A 61 -12.71 -17.18 9.01
N LYS A 62 -11.96 -17.99 8.24
CA LYS A 62 -10.50 -18.07 8.37
C LYS A 62 -9.79 -16.78 8.00
N VAL A 63 -10.24 -16.12 6.93
CA VAL A 63 -9.73 -14.81 6.52
C VAL A 63 -9.97 -13.77 7.60
N GLN A 64 -11.17 -13.72 8.18
CA GLN A 64 -11.46 -12.78 9.27
C GLN A 64 -10.59 -13.05 10.51
N GLN A 65 -10.43 -14.31 10.91
CA GLN A 65 -9.56 -14.68 12.03
C GLN A 65 -8.11 -14.23 11.83
N ALA A 66 -7.59 -14.39 10.60
CA ALA A 66 -6.24 -13.96 10.26
C ALA A 66 -6.11 -12.43 10.31
N ARG A 67 -7.10 -11.69 9.78
CA ARG A 67 -7.13 -10.22 9.83
C ARG A 67 -7.19 -9.70 11.26
N ASP A 68 -8.04 -10.27 12.10
CA ASP A 68 -8.14 -9.91 13.52
C ASP A 68 -6.82 -10.17 14.25
N GLU A 69 -6.10 -11.23 13.90
CA GLU A 69 -4.80 -11.55 14.47
C GLU A 69 -3.70 -10.60 14.02
N GLU A 70 -3.62 -10.34 12.72
CA GLU A 70 -2.74 -9.33 12.13
C GLU A 70 -2.94 -7.97 12.80
N GLU A 71 -4.18 -7.52 12.94
CA GLU A 71 -4.51 -6.23 13.56
C GLU A 71 -4.08 -6.18 15.04
N ARG A 72 -4.28 -7.26 15.80
CA ARG A 72 -3.78 -7.34 17.18
C ARG A 72 -2.27 -7.22 17.25
N TYR A 73 -1.54 -7.88 16.35
CA TYR A 73 -0.08 -7.79 16.32
C TYR A 73 0.42 -6.40 15.93
N ARG A 74 -0.27 -5.77 15.00
CA ARG A 74 0.05 -4.42 14.55
C ARG A 74 -0.17 -3.39 15.64
N VAL A 75 -1.35 -3.33 16.26
CA VAL A 75 -1.65 -2.39 17.37
C VAL A 75 -0.68 -2.59 18.52
N LYS A 76 -0.35 -3.84 18.85
CA LYS A 76 0.64 -4.14 19.88
C LYS A 76 2.05 -3.67 19.48
N GLY A 77 2.45 -3.89 18.24
CA GLY A 77 3.76 -3.46 17.72
C GLY A 77 3.89 -1.94 17.71
N LEU A 78 2.83 -1.24 17.31
CA LEU A 78 2.73 0.22 17.36
C LEU A 78 2.91 0.73 18.80
N SER A 79 2.09 0.22 19.74
CA SER A 79 2.16 0.62 21.16
C SER A 79 3.54 0.35 21.77
N ILE A 80 4.14 -0.81 21.51
CA ILE A 80 5.49 -1.13 22.02
C ILE A 80 6.53 -0.16 21.45
N SER A 81 6.42 0.19 20.17
CA SER A 81 7.36 1.10 19.51
C SER A 81 7.25 2.52 20.08
N GLU A 82 6.03 3.03 20.29
CA GLU A 82 5.78 4.33 20.92
C GLU A 82 6.31 4.38 22.37
N ASP A 83 6.01 3.35 23.18
CA ASP A 83 6.47 3.24 24.57
C ASP A 83 7.99 3.17 24.68
N PHE A 84 8.63 2.39 23.79
CA PHE A 84 10.08 2.35 23.71
C PHE A 84 10.67 3.71 23.35
N LEU A 85 9.99 4.46 22.47
CA LEU A 85 10.47 5.76 21.99
C LEU A 85 10.26 6.90 23.01
N SER A 86 9.30 6.79 23.92
CA SER A 86 8.96 7.83 24.91
C SER A 86 9.75 7.75 26.22
N GLU A 87 10.06 6.55 26.74
CA GLU A 87 10.62 6.41 28.09
C GLU A 87 11.96 5.68 28.13
N GLN A 88 11.98 4.45 27.62
CA GLN A 88 13.08 3.51 27.86
C GLN A 88 14.24 3.74 26.89
N GLY A 89 13.92 4.09 25.65
CA GLY A 89 14.93 4.17 24.63
C GLY A 89 15.71 5.47 24.61
N LEU A 90 15.32 6.55 25.32
CA LEU A 90 15.91 7.90 25.11
C LEU A 90 17.44 7.95 25.27
N LYS A 91 18.04 6.94 25.93
CA LYS A 91 19.48 6.79 26.14
C LYS A 91 20.15 5.78 25.20
N ILE A 92 19.38 5.03 24.42
CA ILE A 92 19.84 4.05 23.44
C ILE A 92 20.30 4.79 22.19
N LYS A 93 21.43 4.37 21.62
CA LYS A 93 22.10 5.10 20.53
C LYS A 93 21.57 4.72 19.14
N ASP A 94 20.98 3.55 18.97
CA ASP A 94 20.58 2.96 17.67
C ASP A 94 19.05 2.77 17.59
N ARG A 95 18.31 3.81 17.97
CA ARG A 95 16.84 3.79 18.03
C ARG A 95 16.16 4.01 16.69
N ASP A 96 16.91 4.44 15.68
CA ASP A 96 16.50 4.48 14.28
C ASP A 96 15.90 3.16 13.80
N ARG A 97 16.40 2.02 14.32
CA ARG A 97 15.80 0.68 14.14
C ARG A 97 14.34 0.57 14.58
N VAL A 98 13.93 1.33 15.59
CA VAL A 98 12.53 1.36 16.06
C VAL A 98 11.74 2.45 15.34
N TYR A 99 12.36 3.59 15.02
CA TYR A 99 11.70 4.62 14.21
C TYR A 99 11.28 4.09 12.84
N ILE A 100 12.15 3.35 12.13
CA ILE A 100 11.79 2.83 10.80
C ILE A 100 10.55 1.92 10.87
N ARG A 101 10.48 1.07 11.90
CA ARG A 101 9.32 0.19 12.14
C ARG A 101 8.07 0.95 12.57
N LEU A 102 8.22 2.01 13.36
CA LEU A 102 7.11 2.88 13.74
C LEU A 102 6.53 3.61 12.52
N ALA A 103 7.39 4.09 11.61
CA ALA A 103 6.95 4.69 10.36
C ALA A 103 6.11 3.71 9.54
N GLU A 104 6.55 2.46 9.38
CA GLU A 104 5.77 1.41 8.70
C GLU A 104 4.38 1.22 9.33
N TYR A 105 4.29 1.15 10.66
CA TYR A 105 2.99 1.04 11.33
C TYR A 105 2.07 2.24 11.08
N TYR A 106 2.62 3.45 11.02
CA TYR A 106 1.84 4.64 10.68
C TYR A 106 1.47 4.74 9.20
N ILE A 107 2.29 4.19 8.28
CA ILE A 107 1.93 4.06 6.85
C ILE A 107 0.73 3.13 6.72
N GLU A 108 0.82 1.93 7.32
CA GLU A 108 -0.29 0.98 7.32
C GLU A 108 -1.57 1.58 7.93
N GLU A 109 -1.44 2.39 8.99
CA GLU A 109 -2.57 3.10 9.59
C GLU A 109 -3.20 4.12 8.66
N ALA A 110 -2.37 4.93 7.98
CA ALA A 110 -2.84 5.90 7.01
C ALA A 110 -3.55 5.24 5.81
N GLU A 111 -3.04 4.09 5.35
CA GLU A 111 -3.66 3.33 4.26
C GLU A 111 -5.02 2.75 4.66
N ARG A 112 -5.13 2.16 5.86
CA ARG A 112 -6.43 1.68 6.37
C ARG A 112 -7.45 2.81 6.58
N GLN A 113 -6.99 3.96 7.06
CA GLN A 113 -7.85 5.12 7.20
C GLN A 113 -8.33 5.60 5.83
N TYR A 114 -7.45 5.65 4.84
CA TYR A 114 -7.81 6.00 3.46
C TYR A 114 -8.85 5.03 2.89
N ASP A 115 -8.70 3.72 3.08
CA ASP A 115 -9.70 2.72 2.64
C ASP A 115 -11.07 2.99 3.29
N THR A 116 -11.08 3.30 4.59
CA THR A 116 -12.30 3.67 5.33
C THR A 116 -12.93 4.96 4.79
N ASP A 117 -12.10 5.95 4.44
CA ASP A 117 -12.57 7.21 3.88
C ASP A 117 -13.13 7.03 2.46
N VAL A 118 -12.61 6.07 1.69
CA VAL A 118 -13.14 5.68 0.36
C VAL A 118 -14.51 5.02 0.52
N ASP A 119 -14.67 4.08 1.45
CA ASP A 119 -15.98 3.47 1.72
C ASP A 119 -17.03 4.55 2.11
N LEU A 120 -16.62 5.52 2.94
CA LEU A 120 -17.48 6.64 3.31
C LEU A 120 -17.75 7.60 2.14
N TYR A 121 -16.80 7.78 1.23
CA TYR A 121 -17.00 8.55 0.01
C TYR A 121 -18.08 7.89 -0.88
N ASP A 122 -18.03 6.57 -1.04
CA ASP A 122 -19.02 5.82 -1.84
C ASP A 122 -20.43 6.01 -1.27
N GLU A 123 -20.60 5.91 0.05
CA GLU A 123 -21.89 6.19 0.72
C GLU A 123 -22.39 7.61 0.48
N LYS A 124 -21.50 8.60 0.57
CA LYS A 124 -21.83 10.02 0.31
C LYS A 124 -22.18 10.26 -1.15
N TYR A 125 -21.48 9.56 -2.06
CA TYR A 125 -21.70 9.69 -3.49
C TYR A 125 -23.06 9.07 -3.89
N ASP A 126 -23.41 7.91 -3.34
CA ASP A 126 -24.75 7.32 -3.50
C ASP A 126 -25.86 8.25 -3.03
N GLU A 127 -25.64 8.98 -1.93
CA GLU A 127 -26.59 9.97 -1.45
C GLU A 127 -26.65 11.20 -2.37
N TYR A 128 -25.49 11.70 -2.82
CA TYR A 128 -25.40 12.76 -3.81
C TYR A 128 -26.18 12.42 -5.08
N GLU A 129 -26.08 11.19 -5.61
CA GLU A 129 -26.81 10.78 -6.82
C GLU A 129 -28.34 10.82 -6.62
N LYS A 130 -28.84 10.40 -5.45
CA LYS A 130 -30.26 10.49 -5.11
C LYS A 130 -30.73 11.94 -5.06
N GLN A 131 -29.97 12.80 -4.37
CA GLN A 131 -30.30 14.22 -4.26
C GLN A 131 -30.22 14.91 -5.63
N TYR A 132 -29.25 14.54 -6.46
CA TYR A 132 -29.08 15.10 -7.79
C TYR A 132 -30.23 14.71 -8.71
N ALA A 133 -30.77 13.49 -8.56
CA ALA A 133 -31.97 13.07 -9.28
C ALA A 133 -33.20 13.91 -8.90
N LEU A 134 -33.38 14.24 -7.61
CA LEU A 134 -34.45 15.12 -7.13
C LEU A 134 -34.27 16.56 -7.62
N TYR A 135 -33.03 17.06 -7.63
CA TYR A 135 -32.71 18.36 -8.21
C TYR A 135 -33.04 18.39 -9.71
N SER A 136 -32.61 17.36 -10.45
CA SER A 136 -32.87 17.25 -11.88
C SER A 136 -34.36 17.06 -12.23
N SER A 137 -35.19 16.55 -11.32
CA SER A 137 -36.65 16.48 -11.48
C SER A 137 -37.38 17.77 -11.06
N GLY A 138 -36.68 18.71 -10.41
CA GLY A 138 -37.24 19.94 -9.86
C GLY A 138 -37.88 19.78 -8.48
N GLU A 139 -37.71 18.62 -7.83
CA GLU A 139 -38.19 18.34 -6.47
C GLU A 139 -37.25 18.89 -5.39
N LEU A 140 -35.98 19.14 -5.75
CA LEU A 140 -35.00 19.83 -4.92
C LEU A 140 -34.61 21.15 -5.59
N GLU A 141 -34.65 22.26 -4.84
CA GLU A 141 -34.33 23.59 -5.38
C GLU A 141 -32.82 23.81 -5.52
N GLU A 142 -32.06 23.31 -4.56
CA GLU A 142 -30.61 23.50 -4.50
C GLU A 142 -29.88 22.30 -5.10
N GLU A 143 -28.88 22.58 -5.94
CA GLU A 143 -28.00 21.54 -6.47
C GLU A 143 -27.17 20.94 -5.32
N PRO A 144 -27.13 19.61 -5.16
CA PRO A 144 -26.36 18.98 -4.09
C PRO A 144 -24.86 19.14 -4.34
N VAL A 145 -24.09 19.16 -3.25
CA VAL A 145 -22.63 19.30 -3.32
C VAL A 145 -21.99 17.94 -3.59
N LEU A 146 -21.21 17.85 -4.65
CA LEU A 146 -20.40 16.66 -4.95
C LEU A 146 -19.39 16.42 -3.80
N PRO A 147 -19.33 15.22 -3.20
CA PRO A 147 -18.34 14.92 -2.17
C PRO A 147 -16.91 14.97 -2.73
N GLU A 148 -15.96 15.42 -1.91
CA GLU A 148 -14.54 15.38 -2.25
C GLU A 148 -14.00 13.96 -2.09
N PHE A 149 -13.24 13.48 -3.08
CA PHE A 149 -12.57 12.19 -3.01
C PHE A 149 -11.42 12.25 -1.99
N PRO A 150 -11.29 11.26 -1.08
CA PRO A 150 -10.29 11.29 -0.02
C PRO A 150 -8.86 11.30 -0.58
N LYS A 151 -7.93 11.78 0.25
CA LYS A 151 -6.49 11.84 -0.07
C LYS A 151 -5.74 11.16 1.06
N PHE A 152 -4.61 10.54 0.72
CA PHE A 152 -3.72 10.00 1.74
C PHE A 152 -3.22 11.10 2.69
N ASP A 153 -3.17 10.77 3.98
CA ASP A 153 -2.50 11.56 5.01
C ASP A 153 -1.35 10.76 5.61
N TYR A 154 -0.14 11.01 5.12
CA TYR A 154 1.08 10.41 5.62
C TYR A 154 1.89 11.35 6.53
N SER A 155 1.24 12.30 7.20
CA SER A 155 1.91 13.24 8.13
C SER A 155 2.71 12.55 9.23
N LYS A 156 2.13 11.54 9.89
CA LYS A 156 2.77 10.78 10.97
C LYS A 156 4.05 10.04 10.54
N PRO A 157 4.04 9.19 9.49
CA PRO A 157 5.27 8.52 9.07
C PRO A 157 6.33 9.50 8.54
N ILE A 158 5.92 10.60 7.89
CA ILE A 158 6.86 11.66 7.48
C ILE A 158 7.55 12.30 8.69
N GLU A 159 6.81 12.56 9.78
CA GLU A 159 7.41 13.07 11.03
C GLU A 159 8.46 12.11 11.59
N ILE A 160 8.19 10.81 11.55
CA ILE A 160 9.16 9.80 11.99
C ILE A 160 10.40 9.77 11.09
N TYR A 161 10.23 9.84 9.77
CA TYR A 161 11.36 9.97 8.85
C TYR A 161 12.18 11.23 9.11
N ASP A 162 11.54 12.37 9.36
CA ASP A 162 12.22 13.61 9.70
C ASP A 162 13.04 13.50 10.98
N ARG A 163 12.56 12.73 11.96
CA ARG A 163 13.34 12.40 13.17
C ARG A 163 14.55 11.53 12.85
N ILE A 164 14.42 10.51 12.00
CA ILE A 164 15.57 9.69 11.58
C ILE A 164 16.63 10.58 10.91
N LEU A 165 16.22 11.42 9.96
CA LEU A 165 17.12 12.30 9.22
C LEU A 165 17.79 13.37 10.10
N THR A 166 17.14 13.78 11.19
CA THR A 166 17.67 14.79 12.12
C THR A 166 18.55 14.16 13.21
N GLU A 167 18.08 13.07 13.83
CA GLU A 167 18.74 12.42 14.96
C GLU A 167 19.88 11.46 14.48
N TYR A 168 19.73 10.86 13.29
CA TYR A 168 20.63 9.85 12.72
C TYR A 168 20.98 10.14 11.25
N PRO A 169 21.53 11.32 10.90
CA PRO A 169 21.78 11.71 9.50
C PRO A 169 22.77 10.79 8.76
N ALA A 170 23.56 10.01 9.48
CA ALA A 170 24.48 9.00 8.95
C ALA A 170 24.21 7.61 9.56
N GLY A 171 22.99 7.38 10.06
CA GLY A 171 22.55 6.09 10.57
C GLY A 171 22.23 5.11 9.45
N ASP A 172 22.04 3.84 9.82
CA ASP A 172 21.83 2.73 8.88
C ASP A 172 20.52 2.87 8.06
N PHE A 173 19.59 3.74 8.50
CA PHE A 173 18.27 3.96 7.89
C PHE A 173 18.07 5.38 7.36
N ALA A 174 19.14 6.17 7.24
CA ALA A 174 19.02 7.56 6.83
C ALA A 174 18.57 7.69 5.36
N ASP A 175 19.09 6.84 4.48
CA ASP A 175 18.67 6.75 3.09
C ASP A 175 17.27 6.14 2.95
N ASP A 176 16.93 5.08 3.70
CA ASP A 176 15.56 4.55 3.79
C ASP A 176 14.53 5.62 4.14
N ALA A 177 14.81 6.40 5.20
CA ALA A 177 13.91 7.45 5.67
C ALA A 177 13.77 8.57 4.63
N MET A 178 14.87 8.92 3.95
CA MET A 178 14.86 9.98 2.95
C MET A 178 14.07 9.60 1.70
N TYR A 179 14.31 8.38 1.19
CA TYR A 179 13.57 7.83 0.07
C TYR A 179 12.09 7.63 0.44
N GLY A 180 11.82 7.03 1.61
CA GLY A 180 10.47 6.81 2.12
C GLY A 180 9.68 8.11 2.23
N LYS A 181 10.29 9.19 2.75
CA LYS A 181 9.67 10.52 2.78
C LYS A 181 9.31 11.01 1.39
N ALA A 182 10.22 10.93 0.42
CA ALA A 182 9.96 11.35 -0.95
C ALA A 182 8.78 10.57 -1.58
N TRP A 183 8.74 9.25 -1.34
CA TRP A 183 7.67 8.39 -1.81
C TRP A 183 6.30 8.72 -1.20
N LEU A 184 6.24 8.95 0.11
CA LEU A 184 5.00 9.33 0.78
C LEU A 184 4.49 10.69 0.30
N LEU A 185 5.39 11.65 0.07
CA LEU A 185 5.02 12.95 -0.50
C LEU A 185 4.43 12.81 -1.92
N ASP A 186 4.99 11.91 -2.73
CA ASP A 186 4.44 11.63 -4.06
C ASP A 186 3.02 11.05 -3.97
N LYS A 187 2.81 10.09 -3.05
CA LYS A 187 1.49 9.51 -2.77
C LYS A 187 0.46 10.55 -2.29
N MET A 188 0.89 11.57 -1.55
CA MET A 188 0.06 12.72 -1.16
C MET A 188 -0.13 13.75 -2.29
N ASN A 189 0.29 13.43 -3.52
CA ASN A 189 0.27 14.31 -4.69
C ASN A 189 1.09 15.60 -4.51
N GLN A 190 2.11 15.57 -3.64
CA GLN A 190 3.05 16.67 -3.38
C GLN A 190 4.32 16.52 -4.24
N GLY A 191 4.13 16.30 -5.55
CA GLY A 191 5.20 15.89 -6.46
C GLY A 191 6.36 16.89 -6.60
N ALA A 192 6.15 18.19 -6.37
CA ALA A 192 7.23 19.17 -6.41
C ALA A 192 8.23 18.97 -5.25
N GLU A 193 7.71 18.73 -4.04
CA GLU A 193 8.52 18.48 -2.86
C GLU A 193 9.13 17.07 -2.90
N SER A 194 8.35 16.07 -3.32
CA SER A 194 8.85 14.72 -3.54
C SER A 194 10.07 14.67 -4.47
N ARG A 195 10.00 15.29 -5.65
CA ARG A 195 11.14 15.36 -6.60
C ARG A 195 12.36 16.04 -6.01
N ARG A 196 12.17 17.07 -5.18
CA ARG A 196 13.26 17.77 -4.50
C ARG A 196 13.99 16.82 -3.54
N ILE A 197 13.25 16.00 -2.79
CA ILE A 197 13.83 15.03 -1.85
C ILE A 197 14.46 13.85 -2.60
N TYR A 198 13.85 13.33 -3.66
CA TYR A 198 14.47 12.31 -4.50
C TYR A 198 15.84 12.76 -5.06
N GLN A 199 15.94 14.00 -5.53
CA GLN A 199 17.23 14.54 -5.95
C GLN A 199 18.26 14.56 -4.82
N GLU A 200 17.84 14.92 -3.61
CA GLU A 200 18.75 14.87 -2.47
C GLU A 200 19.14 13.44 -2.05
N VAL A 201 18.32 12.40 -2.30
CA VAL A 201 18.72 10.99 -2.13
C VAL A 201 19.90 10.67 -3.05
N ILE A 202 19.79 11.05 -4.33
CA ILE A 202 20.87 10.86 -5.32
C ILE A 202 22.15 11.59 -4.89
N ASP A 203 22.00 12.83 -4.40
CA ASP A 203 23.15 13.69 -4.08
C ASP A 203 23.85 13.29 -2.77
N LYS A 204 23.08 12.89 -1.74
CA LYS A 204 23.62 12.59 -0.40
C LYS A 204 23.96 11.12 -0.21
N TYR A 205 23.23 10.22 -0.86
CA TYR A 205 23.37 8.78 -0.72
C TYR A 205 23.60 8.11 -2.09
N PRO A 206 24.64 8.50 -2.86
CA PRO A 206 24.84 8.01 -4.22
C PRO A 206 25.10 6.50 -4.32
N ASP A 207 25.59 5.88 -3.25
CA ASP A 207 25.83 4.43 -3.16
C ASP A 207 24.63 3.66 -2.58
N SER A 208 23.57 4.36 -2.18
CA SER A 208 22.35 3.72 -1.68
C SER A 208 21.66 2.93 -2.78
N HIS A 209 21.05 1.81 -2.40
CA HIS A 209 20.22 1.04 -3.30
C HIS A 209 18.95 1.81 -3.74
N PHE A 210 18.67 2.99 -3.18
CA PHE A 210 17.55 3.85 -3.57
C PHE A 210 17.95 4.94 -4.58
N ALA A 211 19.24 5.16 -4.81
CA ALA A 211 19.70 6.20 -5.73
C ALA A 211 19.22 5.94 -7.18
N PRO A 212 19.30 4.71 -7.73
CA PRO A 212 18.74 4.40 -9.05
C PRO A 212 17.23 4.66 -9.19
N GLU A 213 16.46 4.38 -8.14
CA GLU A 213 15.01 4.49 -8.03
C GLU A 213 14.55 5.94 -7.88
N SER A 214 15.47 6.84 -7.54
CA SER A 214 15.20 8.26 -7.31
C SER A 214 15.40 9.15 -8.55
N TYR A 215 15.89 8.60 -9.68
CA TYR A 215 16.05 9.31 -10.96
C TYR A 215 14.72 9.46 -11.71
#